data_AF-A0A5C6UI55-F1
#
_entry.id   AF-A0A5C6UI55-F1
#
_cell.length_a   1.000
_cell.length_b   1.000
_cell.length_c   1.000
_cell.angle_alpha   90.00
_cell.angle_beta   90.00
_cell.angle_gamma   90.00
#
_symmetry.space_group_name_H-M   'P 1'
#
loop_
_entity.id
_entity.type
_entity.pdbx_description
1 polymer ?
#
loop_
_entity_poly.entity_id
_entity_poly.type
_entity_poly.pdbx_seq_one_letter_code
_entity_poly.pdbx_strand_id
1 'polypeptide(L)'
;MIDATADERVRLRMDELRTATDATIIRSEMFHEGQLGMTFVSPPGGPTMSDMMLATIAMAPNEPAVAAWLDFENRHPLGPDPLLYGFGCTSMTVHLPKHAVEQHASVACTAILGDRTEAGILLNPLDQRLRPTGSRWIPMAPFTILRPATAEDWQIRISPAAIASITGERSAALPAETGGYLYGAWDPNRCVITIVHASSLPPGSAATETRLELGEAGGTLTERRLTRLTRGRTYLCGTWHSHPDGSADMSGRDYRAMMEHAENDAPELRPTLMVIVADQDIQAHLRLP
;
A
#
# COMPACT_ATOMS: atom_id res chain seq x y z
N MET A 1 -20.36 -8.03 8.14
CA MET A 1 -20.62 -8.32 6.71
C MET A 1 -19.54 -9.25 6.21
N ILE A 2 -19.90 -10.29 5.47
CA ILE A 2 -18.95 -11.23 4.87
C ILE A 2 -19.06 -11.13 3.36
N ASP A 3 -17.93 -10.95 2.69
CA ASP A 3 -17.81 -10.91 1.24
C ASP A 3 -16.87 -12.04 0.77
N ALA A 4 -17.37 -12.87 -0.14
CA ALA A 4 -16.62 -13.93 -0.80
C ALA A 4 -16.86 -13.91 -2.32
N THR A 5 -17.20 -12.74 -2.86
CA THR A 5 -17.50 -12.55 -4.29
C THR A 5 -16.25 -12.59 -5.18
N ALA A 6 -15.08 -12.30 -4.61
CA ALA A 6 -13.84 -12.05 -5.33
C ALA A 6 -13.95 -10.97 -6.43
N ASP A 7 -14.95 -10.07 -6.33
CA ASP A 7 -15.18 -8.99 -7.28
C ASP A 7 -14.58 -7.69 -6.74
N GLU A 8 -13.71 -7.05 -7.52
CA GLU A 8 -13.11 -5.77 -7.17
C GLU A 8 -14.17 -4.67 -7.00
N ARG A 9 -15.19 -4.60 -7.87
CA ARG A 9 -16.21 -3.56 -7.79
C ARG A 9 -16.96 -3.62 -6.47
N VAL A 10 -17.18 -4.84 -5.95
CA VAL A 10 -17.72 -5.04 -4.60
C VAL A 10 -16.75 -4.52 -3.55
N ARG A 11 -15.46 -4.86 -3.64
CA ARG A 11 -14.42 -4.31 -2.73
C ARG A 11 -14.43 -2.79 -2.68
N LEU A 12 -14.38 -2.14 -3.84
CA LEU A 12 -14.33 -0.68 -3.94
C LEU A 12 -15.61 -0.05 -3.40
N ARG A 13 -16.77 -0.64 -3.71
CA ARG A 13 -18.06 -0.15 -3.19
C ARG A 13 -18.17 -0.31 -1.68
N MET A 14 -17.64 -1.39 -1.10
CA MET A 14 -17.58 -1.56 0.35
C MET A 14 -16.69 -0.51 1.02
N ASP A 15 -15.56 -0.15 0.39
CA ASP A 15 -14.67 0.89 0.90
C ASP A 15 -15.34 2.28 0.87
N GLU A 16 -16.09 2.59 -0.18
CA GLU A 16 -16.89 3.83 -0.27
C GLU A 16 -17.99 3.89 0.81
N LEU A 17 -18.67 2.78 1.06
CA LEU A 17 -19.77 2.69 2.03
C LEU A 17 -19.28 2.47 3.46
N ARG A 18 -17.96 2.41 3.67
CA ARG A 18 -17.36 2.03 4.95
C ARG A 18 -17.77 2.94 6.10
N THR A 19 -17.88 4.25 5.87
CA THR A 19 -18.27 5.20 6.91
C THR A 19 -19.75 5.18 7.24
N ALA A 20 -20.58 4.48 6.44
CA ALA A 20 -22.01 4.36 6.64
C ALA A 20 -22.41 3.12 7.48
N THR A 21 -21.43 2.37 8.01
CA THR A 21 -21.69 1.14 8.77
C THR A 21 -20.72 0.94 9.92
N ASP A 22 -21.27 0.48 11.05
CA ASP A 22 -20.49 -0.01 12.21
C ASP A 22 -20.28 -1.53 12.15
N ALA A 23 -20.50 -2.16 10.99
CA ALA A 23 -20.26 -3.58 10.82
C ALA A 23 -18.77 -3.87 10.57
N THR A 24 -18.24 -4.89 11.25
CA THR A 24 -16.99 -5.53 10.82
C THR A 24 -17.15 -6.09 9.42
N ILE A 25 -16.25 -5.71 8.52
CA ILE A 25 -16.19 -6.22 7.15
C ILE A 25 -15.16 -7.33 7.10
N ILE A 26 -15.57 -8.50 6.62
CA ILE A 26 -14.70 -9.64 6.39
C ILE A 26 -14.76 -9.98 4.92
N ARG A 27 -13.60 -10.07 4.25
CA ARG A 27 -13.51 -10.51 2.86
C ARG A 27 -12.58 -11.70 2.75
N SER A 28 -12.99 -12.76 2.04
CA SER A 28 -12.18 -13.96 1.86
C SER A 28 -12.03 -14.30 0.38
N GLU A 29 -10.80 -14.54 -0.04
CA GLU A 29 -10.43 -14.76 -1.44
C GLU A 29 -9.33 -15.83 -1.57
N MET A 30 -9.31 -16.51 -2.71
CA MET A 30 -8.26 -17.47 -3.08
C MET A 30 -7.50 -16.93 -4.29
N PHE A 31 -6.19 -17.04 -4.23
CA PHE A 31 -5.23 -16.53 -5.21
C PHE A 31 -4.28 -17.66 -5.62
N HIS A 32 -3.50 -17.39 -6.68
CA HIS A 32 -2.44 -18.29 -7.16
C HIS A 32 -2.93 -19.73 -7.38
N GLU A 33 -4.02 -19.88 -8.14
CA GLU A 33 -4.62 -21.19 -8.42
C GLU A 33 -4.96 -21.98 -7.13
N GLY A 34 -5.43 -21.28 -6.10
CA GLY A 34 -5.79 -21.88 -4.83
C GLY A 34 -4.60 -22.20 -3.92
N GLN A 35 -3.36 -21.83 -4.27
CA GLN A 35 -2.20 -21.99 -3.38
C GLN A 35 -2.13 -20.93 -2.29
N LEU A 36 -2.93 -19.86 -2.36
CA LEU A 36 -2.95 -18.81 -1.35
C LEU A 36 -4.38 -18.40 -1.02
N GLY A 37 -4.82 -18.64 0.21
CA GLY A 37 -6.05 -18.07 0.76
C GLY A 37 -5.74 -16.82 1.57
N MET A 38 -6.57 -15.79 1.45
CA MET A 38 -6.48 -14.58 2.26
C MET A 38 -7.85 -14.22 2.81
N THR A 39 -7.93 -14.01 4.12
CA THR A 39 -9.14 -13.48 4.77
C THR A 39 -8.82 -12.18 5.47
N PHE A 40 -9.33 -11.09 4.93
CA PHE A 40 -9.22 -9.75 5.44
C PHE A 40 -10.33 -9.49 6.45
N VAL A 41 -10.00 -8.94 7.61
CA VAL A 41 -10.98 -8.51 8.62
C VAL A 41 -10.70 -7.06 8.96
N SER A 42 -11.73 -6.23 8.89
CA SER A 42 -11.64 -4.83 9.27
C SER A 42 -12.86 -4.43 10.11
N PRO A 43 -12.72 -4.34 11.44
CA PRO A 43 -13.74 -3.76 12.33
C PRO A 43 -13.86 -2.25 12.12
N PRO A 44 -14.94 -1.59 12.57
CA PRO A 44 -15.13 -0.14 12.43
C PRO A 44 -13.89 0.66 12.83
N GLY A 45 -13.54 1.69 12.05
CA GLY A 45 -12.30 2.46 12.24
C GLY A 45 -11.02 1.79 11.73
N GLY A 46 -11.06 0.50 11.36
CA GLY A 46 -9.94 -0.21 10.73
C GLY A 46 -9.65 0.24 9.29
N PRO A 47 -8.52 -0.20 8.70
CA PRO A 47 -8.15 0.08 7.32
C PRO A 47 -9.17 -0.47 6.31
N THR A 48 -9.23 0.14 5.13
CA THR A 48 -10.12 -0.33 4.05
C THR A 48 -9.63 -1.65 3.45
N MET A 49 -10.47 -2.34 2.68
CA MET A 49 -10.05 -3.55 1.99
C MET A 49 -8.98 -3.25 0.94
N SER A 50 -9.08 -2.11 0.25
CA SER A 50 -8.06 -1.65 -0.69
C SER A 50 -6.74 -1.32 0.00
N ASP A 51 -6.77 -0.66 1.17
CA ASP A 51 -5.56 -0.41 1.98
C ASP A 51 -4.85 -1.73 2.34
N MET A 52 -5.62 -2.70 2.85
CA MET A 52 -5.08 -4.00 3.25
C MET A 52 -4.58 -4.83 2.06
N MET A 53 -5.26 -4.79 0.91
CA MET A 53 -4.80 -5.47 -0.30
C MET A 53 -3.47 -4.89 -0.80
N LEU A 54 -3.36 -3.57 -0.86
CA LEU A 54 -2.12 -2.91 -1.29
C LEU A 54 -0.99 -3.17 -0.29
N ALA A 55 -1.28 -3.16 1.01
CA ALA A 55 -0.32 -3.55 2.04
C ALA A 55 0.16 -4.99 1.81
N THR A 56 -0.75 -5.92 1.49
CA THR A 56 -0.38 -7.31 1.16
C THR A 56 0.59 -7.38 0.00
N ILE A 57 0.31 -6.68 -1.09
CA ILE A 57 1.20 -6.64 -2.25
C ILE A 57 2.60 -6.15 -1.84
N ALA A 58 2.66 -5.09 -1.02
CA ALA A 58 3.94 -4.56 -0.52
C ALA A 58 4.70 -5.52 0.41
N MET A 59 4.05 -6.56 0.96
CA MET A 59 4.73 -7.58 1.75
C MET A 59 5.52 -8.59 0.91
N ALA A 60 5.36 -8.62 -0.42
CA ALA A 60 6.03 -9.58 -1.31
C ALA A 60 7.54 -9.77 -1.07
N PRO A 61 8.35 -8.73 -0.75
CA PRO A 61 9.76 -8.91 -0.41
C PRO A 61 10.05 -9.83 0.77
N ASN A 62 9.11 -9.94 1.70
CA ASN A 62 9.24 -10.71 2.93
C ASN A 62 8.27 -11.90 2.96
N GLU A 63 7.38 -12.03 1.97
CA GLU A 63 6.32 -13.03 1.95
C GLU A 63 6.35 -13.89 0.68
N PRO A 64 7.02 -15.07 0.73
CA PRO A 64 7.21 -15.91 -0.44
C PRO A 64 5.91 -16.31 -1.14
N ALA A 65 4.84 -16.57 -0.39
CA ALA A 65 3.54 -16.93 -0.98
C ALA A 65 2.91 -15.77 -1.75
N VAL A 66 3.05 -14.53 -1.25
CA VAL A 66 2.60 -13.32 -1.95
C VAL A 66 3.47 -13.07 -3.18
N ALA A 67 4.79 -13.17 -3.06
CA ALA A 67 5.69 -13.01 -4.20
C ALA A 67 5.43 -14.04 -5.31
N ALA A 68 5.18 -15.30 -4.94
CA ALA A 68 4.84 -16.36 -5.88
C ALA A 68 3.50 -16.09 -6.59
N TRP A 69 2.50 -15.62 -5.85
CA TRP A 69 1.21 -15.20 -6.43
C TRP A 69 1.38 -14.07 -7.45
N LEU A 70 2.06 -12.98 -7.10
CA LEU A 70 2.24 -11.83 -7.99
C LEU A 70 3.07 -12.19 -9.23
N ASP A 71 4.08 -13.04 -9.05
CA ASP A 71 4.88 -13.56 -10.15
C ASP A 71 4.07 -14.44 -11.09
N PHE A 72 3.20 -15.30 -10.55
CA PHE A 72 2.30 -16.12 -11.34
C PHE A 72 1.35 -15.28 -12.20
N GLU A 73 0.67 -14.29 -11.60
CA GLU A 73 -0.23 -13.41 -12.35
C GLU A 73 0.51 -12.56 -13.38
N ASN A 74 1.72 -12.10 -13.08
CA ASN A 74 2.54 -11.37 -14.05
C ASN A 74 2.89 -12.21 -15.29
N ARG A 75 3.06 -13.53 -15.12
CA ARG A 75 3.34 -14.45 -16.24
C ARG A 75 2.07 -14.91 -16.97
N HIS A 76 0.91 -14.78 -16.32
CA HIS A 76 -0.40 -15.14 -16.87
C HIS A 76 -1.33 -13.94 -16.78
N PRO A 77 -1.01 -12.81 -17.47
CA PRO A 77 -1.82 -11.62 -17.40
C PRO A 77 -3.17 -11.90 -18.03
N LEU A 78 -4.23 -11.58 -17.32
CA LEU A 78 -5.58 -11.75 -17.80
C LEU A 78 -6.04 -10.35 -18.22
N GLY A 79 -5.90 -9.99 -19.50
CA GLY A 79 -6.27 -8.67 -20.03
C GLY A 79 -5.12 -7.64 -20.10
N PRO A 80 -5.40 -6.42 -20.59
CA PRO A 80 -4.38 -5.40 -20.85
C PRO A 80 -3.72 -4.87 -19.58
N ASP A 81 -2.49 -4.36 -19.73
CA ASP A 81 -1.62 -3.81 -18.69
C ASP A 81 -2.38 -2.91 -17.69
N PRO A 82 -2.08 -2.95 -16.37
CA PRO A 82 -2.72 -2.13 -15.33
C PRO A 82 -2.27 -0.66 -15.38
N LEU A 83 -2.13 -0.09 -16.57
CA LEU A 83 -2.04 1.35 -16.74
C LEU A 83 -3.40 1.95 -16.35
N LEU A 84 -3.42 2.61 -15.20
CA LEU A 84 -4.47 3.51 -14.67
C LEU A 84 -5.73 2.92 -14.04
N TYR A 85 -5.94 1.61 -14.01
CA TYR A 85 -7.12 1.04 -13.36
C TYR A 85 -6.73 0.18 -12.16
N GLY A 86 -7.36 0.48 -11.02
CA GLY A 86 -7.38 -0.43 -9.87
C GLY A 86 -7.63 -1.86 -10.34
N PHE A 87 -6.95 -2.80 -9.69
CA PHE A 87 -6.94 -4.26 -9.84
C PHE A 87 -8.14 -4.90 -10.58
N GLY A 88 -8.24 -4.63 -11.88
CA GLY A 88 -9.36 -5.04 -12.72
C GLY A 88 -9.48 -6.54 -12.79
N CYS A 89 -10.62 -7.06 -12.32
CA CYS A 89 -10.95 -8.47 -12.35
C CYS A 89 -10.92 -9.06 -13.76
N THR A 90 -9.95 -9.91 -13.93
CA THR A 90 -10.02 -11.08 -14.79
C THR A 90 -9.54 -12.23 -13.91
N SER A 91 -10.38 -12.72 -13.00
CA SER A 91 -10.02 -13.91 -12.22
C SER A 91 -10.17 -15.14 -13.13
N MET A 92 -9.09 -15.91 -13.28
CA MET A 92 -9.17 -17.23 -13.90
C MET A 92 -10.17 -18.08 -13.13
N THR A 93 -11.20 -18.59 -13.80
CA THR A 93 -12.01 -19.66 -13.23
C THR A 93 -11.12 -20.89 -13.15
N VAL A 94 -10.70 -21.26 -11.93
CA VAL A 94 -9.82 -22.40 -11.68
C VAL A 94 -10.60 -23.59 -11.18
N HIS A 95 -10.27 -24.78 -11.69
CA HIS A 95 -10.79 -26.03 -11.16
C HIS A 95 -9.93 -26.45 -9.96
N LEU A 96 -10.46 -26.25 -8.75
CA LEU A 96 -9.80 -26.66 -7.52
C LEU A 96 -10.37 -27.98 -7.00
N PRO A 97 -9.52 -28.89 -6.46
CA PRO A 97 -10.03 -30.06 -5.78
C PRO A 97 -10.76 -29.65 -4.49
N LYS A 98 -11.81 -30.39 -4.15
CA LYS A 98 -12.70 -30.09 -3.01
C LYS A 98 -11.94 -29.85 -1.70
N HIS A 99 -10.91 -30.65 -1.41
CA HIS A 99 -10.13 -30.52 -0.18
C HIS A 99 -9.41 -29.17 -0.06
N ALA A 100 -8.95 -28.58 -1.15
CA ALA A 100 -8.27 -27.28 -1.13
C ALA A 100 -9.26 -26.15 -0.80
N VAL A 101 -10.47 -26.22 -1.40
CA VAL A 101 -11.56 -25.28 -1.09
C VAL A 101 -12.00 -25.40 0.36
N GLU A 102 -12.23 -26.63 0.84
CA GLU A 102 -12.63 -26.89 2.23
C GLU A 102 -11.57 -26.44 3.23
N GLN A 103 -10.29 -26.59 2.89
CA GLN A 103 -9.21 -26.14 3.75
C GLN A 103 -9.17 -24.61 3.87
N HIS A 104 -9.26 -23.87 2.76
CA HIS A 104 -9.33 -22.41 2.80
C HIS A 104 -10.57 -21.92 3.55
N ALA A 105 -11.72 -22.54 3.30
CA ALA A 105 -12.96 -22.22 4.00
C ALA A 105 -12.84 -22.47 5.51
N SER A 106 -12.26 -23.61 5.91
CA SER A 106 -12.03 -23.95 7.33
C SER A 106 -11.15 -22.90 8.02
N VAL A 107 -10.04 -22.50 7.39
CA VAL A 107 -9.15 -21.48 7.94
C VAL A 107 -9.82 -20.11 7.96
N ALA A 108 -10.52 -19.70 6.90
CA ALA A 108 -11.28 -18.45 6.86
C ALA A 108 -12.34 -18.37 7.96
N CYS A 109 -13.04 -19.48 8.24
CA CYS A 109 -14.02 -19.58 9.32
C CYS A 109 -13.42 -19.26 10.69
N THR A 110 -12.13 -19.52 10.92
CA THR A 110 -11.47 -19.15 12.18
C THR A 110 -11.34 -17.63 12.37
N ALA A 111 -11.24 -16.87 11.27
CA ALA A 111 -11.29 -15.41 11.31
C ALA A 111 -12.73 -14.88 11.33
N ILE A 112 -13.65 -15.54 10.63
CA ILE A 112 -15.06 -15.11 10.53
C ILE A 112 -15.81 -15.32 11.85
N LEU A 113 -15.62 -16.47 12.48
CA LEU A 113 -16.29 -16.86 13.71
C LEU A 113 -15.49 -16.48 14.96
N GLY A 114 -14.27 -15.97 14.79
CA GLY A 114 -13.43 -15.54 15.89
C GLY A 114 -13.84 -14.17 16.42
N ASP A 115 -13.67 -13.96 17.73
CA ASP A 115 -13.96 -12.68 18.40
C ASP A 115 -12.82 -11.65 18.21
N ARG A 116 -12.32 -11.50 16.99
CA ARG A 116 -11.22 -10.56 16.70
C ARG A 116 -11.73 -9.12 16.70
N THR A 117 -11.15 -8.32 17.58
CA THR A 117 -11.42 -6.87 17.68
C THR A 117 -10.43 -6.01 16.89
N GLU A 118 -9.34 -6.62 16.41
CA GLU A 118 -8.30 -5.97 15.62
C GLU A 118 -8.50 -6.24 14.12
N ALA A 119 -8.11 -5.26 13.29
CA ALA A 119 -8.05 -5.45 11.85
C ALA A 119 -6.81 -6.28 11.47
N GLY A 120 -6.89 -7.01 10.37
CA GLY A 120 -5.76 -7.80 9.89
C GLY A 120 -6.10 -8.77 8.77
N ILE A 121 -5.11 -9.57 8.43
CA ILE A 121 -5.14 -10.48 7.28
C ILE A 121 -4.73 -11.86 7.77
N LEU A 122 -5.64 -12.83 7.64
CA LEU A 122 -5.32 -14.23 7.81
C LEU A 122 -4.82 -14.78 6.47
N LEU A 123 -3.52 -15.08 6.40
CA LEU A 123 -2.92 -15.72 5.24
C LEU A 123 -2.86 -17.23 5.44
N ASN A 124 -3.28 -17.96 4.41
CA ASN A 124 -3.29 -19.41 4.37
C ASN A 124 -2.60 -19.92 3.10
N PRO A 125 -1.25 -19.94 3.07
CA PRO A 125 -0.51 -20.57 1.99
C PRO A 125 -0.65 -22.10 2.01
N LEU A 126 -0.71 -22.67 0.81
CA LEU A 126 -0.57 -24.09 0.51
C LEU A 126 0.67 -24.31 -0.35
N ASP A 127 1.21 -25.52 -0.32
CA ASP A 127 2.26 -25.89 -1.27
C ASP A 127 1.70 -26.20 -2.67
N GLN A 128 2.59 -26.53 -3.62
CA GLN A 128 2.22 -26.87 -5.01
C GLN A 128 1.32 -28.11 -5.14
N ARG A 129 1.20 -28.92 -4.08
CA ARG A 129 0.29 -30.08 -4.00
C ARG A 129 -0.96 -29.77 -3.19
N LEU A 130 -1.22 -28.48 -2.92
CA LEU A 130 -2.34 -27.96 -2.15
C LEU A 130 -2.38 -28.51 -0.72
N ARG A 131 -1.21 -28.78 -0.12
CA ARG A 131 -1.10 -29.20 1.28
C ARG A 131 -0.92 -27.97 2.19
N PRO A 132 -1.52 -27.95 3.39
CA PRO A 132 -1.32 -26.88 4.37
C PRO A 132 0.16 -26.64 4.69
N THR A 133 0.60 -25.38 4.64
CA THR A 133 1.91 -24.98 5.20
C THR A 133 1.79 -24.19 6.51
N GLY A 134 0.55 -24.04 7.00
CA GLY A 134 0.21 -23.25 8.18
C GLY A 134 -0.37 -21.89 7.81
N SER A 135 -1.35 -21.44 8.60
CA SER A 135 -1.94 -20.11 8.48
C SER A 135 -1.35 -19.14 9.49
N ARG A 136 -1.30 -17.86 9.16
CA ARG A 136 -0.82 -16.84 10.09
C ARG A 136 -1.67 -15.57 10.00
N TRP A 137 -1.85 -14.95 11.15
CA TRP A 137 -2.50 -13.66 11.27
C TRP A 137 -1.48 -12.53 11.16
N ILE A 138 -1.79 -11.53 10.35
CA ILE A 138 -1.02 -10.30 10.25
C ILE A 138 -1.92 -9.17 10.75
N PRO A 139 -1.64 -8.57 11.92
CA PRO A 139 -2.40 -7.41 12.38
C PRO A 139 -2.13 -6.22 11.46
N MET A 140 -3.16 -5.42 11.20
CA MET A 140 -3.06 -4.23 10.35
C MET A 140 -3.65 -3.02 11.08
N ALA A 141 -2.78 -2.13 11.58
CA ALA A 141 -3.24 -0.90 12.19
C ALA A 141 -3.87 0.05 11.15
N PRO A 142 -4.76 0.97 11.58
CA PRO A 142 -5.32 1.99 10.70
C PRO A 142 -4.22 2.82 10.01
N PHE A 143 -4.49 3.23 8.78
CA PHE A 143 -3.60 4.08 8.02
C PHE A 143 -3.72 5.53 8.50
N THR A 144 -2.61 6.26 8.50
CA THR A 144 -2.62 7.71 8.74
C THR A 144 -3.23 8.40 7.54
N ILE A 145 -4.28 9.20 7.74
CA ILE A 145 -4.97 9.92 6.66
C ILE A 145 -4.60 11.39 6.73
N LEU A 146 -3.94 11.88 5.68
CA LEU A 146 -3.62 13.29 5.48
C LEU A 146 -4.51 13.88 4.40
N ARG A 147 -4.88 15.15 4.55
CA ARG A 147 -5.64 15.92 3.56
C ARG A 147 -4.80 17.12 3.11
N PRO A 148 -4.30 17.12 1.86
CA PRO A 148 -3.55 18.24 1.35
C PRO A 148 -4.42 19.50 1.26
N ALA A 149 -3.96 20.62 1.80
CA ALA A 149 -4.69 21.90 1.72
C ALA A 149 -4.91 22.37 0.26
N THR A 150 -4.03 21.95 -0.66
CA THR A 150 -4.11 22.26 -2.09
C THR A 150 -5.09 21.37 -2.86
N ALA A 151 -5.58 20.29 -2.24
CA ALA A 151 -6.48 19.31 -2.84
C ALA A 151 -7.34 18.66 -1.76
N GLU A 152 -8.27 19.43 -1.18
CA GLU A 152 -9.04 19.03 0.02
C GLU A 152 -9.90 17.77 -0.18
N ASP A 153 -10.31 17.50 -1.42
CA ASP A 153 -11.07 16.29 -1.78
C ASP A 153 -10.20 15.02 -1.79
N TRP A 154 -8.87 15.17 -1.78
CA TRP A 154 -7.94 14.06 -1.83
C TRP A 154 -7.52 13.57 -0.43
N GLN A 155 -7.37 12.26 -0.31
CA GLN A 155 -6.81 11.63 0.89
C GLN A 155 -5.50 10.94 0.56
N ILE A 156 -4.45 11.27 1.33
CA ILE A 156 -3.19 10.53 1.33
C ILE A 156 -3.22 9.57 2.51
N ARG A 157 -3.26 8.27 2.25
CA ARG A 157 -3.39 7.21 3.25
C ARG A 157 -2.05 6.51 3.39
N ILE A 158 -1.36 6.70 4.51
CA ILE A 158 -0.01 6.17 4.71
C ILE A 158 -0.06 4.97 5.65
N SER A 159 0.51 3.85 5.22
CA SER A 159 0.53 2.63 6.02
C SER A 159 1.34 2.82 7.31
N PRO A 160 1.01 2.08 8.39
CA PRO A 160 1.81 2.08 9.61
C PRO A 160 3.28 1.74 9.38
N ALA A 161 3.56 0.84 8.43
CA ALA A 161 4.93 0.46 8.06
C ALA A 161 5.68 1.62 7.40
N ALA A 162 5.04 2.38 6.49
CA ALA A 162 5.64 3.54 5.86
C ALA A 162 5.87 4.68 6.87
N ILE A 163 4.92 4.93 7.77
CA ILE A 163 5.12 5.89 8.89
C ILE A 163 6.31 5.47 9.76
N ALA A 164 6.40 4.20 10.15
CA ALA A 164 7.52 3.69 10.96
C ALA A 164 8.88 3.82 10.24
N SER A 165 8.93 3.59 8.93
CA SER A 165 10.13 3.84 8.13
C SER A 165 10.51 5.32 8.14
N ILE A 166 9.57 6.22 7.85
CA ILE A 166 9.83 7.66 7.82
C ILE A 166 10.33 8.17 9.18
N THR A 167 9.65 7.80 10.27
CA THR A 167 10.04 8.26 11.62
C THR A 167 11.38 7.66 12.08
N GLY A 168 11.66 6.40 11.71
CA GLY A 168 12.94 5.76 11.98
C GLY A 168 14.09 6.43 11.23
N GLU A 169 13.93 6.70 9.93
CA GLU A 169 14.92 7.38 9.11
C GLU A 169 15.18 8.82 9.60
N ARG A 170 14.11 9.58 9.91
CA ARG A 170 14.26 10.92 10.52
C ARG A 170 15.06 10.85 11.81
N SER A 171 14.69 9.96 12.72
CA SER A 171 15.36 9.85 14.04
C SER A 171 16.84 9.50 13.89
N ALA A 172 17.21 8.71 12.88
CA ALA A 172 18.59 8.34 12.62
C ALA A 172 19.41 9.45 11.95
N ALA A 173 18.78 10.38 11.24
CA ALA A 173 19.44 11.43 10.47
C ALA A 173 19.64 12.75 11.24
N LEU A 174 18.90 12.98 12.34
CA LEU A 174 19.02 14.21 13.13
C LEU A 174 20.49 14.52 13.51
N PRO A 175 20.93 15.78 13.39
CA PRO A 175 20.14 16.98 13.09
C PRO A 175 19.96 17.30 11.59
N ALA A 176 20.44 16.44 10.67
CA ALA A 176 20.27 16.68 9.24
C ALA A 176 18.83 16.37 8.77
N GLU A 177 18.42 16.98 7.66
CA GLU A 177 17.29 16.51 6.87
C GLU A 177 17.59 15.10 6.32
N THR A 178 16.55 14.33 6.05
CA THR A 178 16.61 13.09 5.29
C THR A 178 15.33 12.96 4.47
N GLY A 179 15.24 11.96 3.60
CA GLY A 179 14.03 11.72 2.83
C GLY A 179 14.16 10.53 1.91
N GLY A 180 13.24 10.43 0.97
CA GLY A 180 13.21 9.38 0.00
C GLY A 180 11.94 9.41 -0.83
N TYR A 181 11.57 8.25 -1.33
CA TYR A 181 10.47 8.07 -2.26
C TYR A 181 9.33 7.27 -1.63
N LEU A 182 8.11 7.61 -2.01
CA LEU A 182 6.88 6.99 -1.54
C LEU A 182 6.35 6.03 -2.61
N TYR A 183 6.02 4.81 -2.19
CA TYR A 183 5.54 3.75 -3.06
C TYR A 183 4.16 3.26 -2.63
N GLY A 184 3.27 3.10 -3.61
CA GLY A 184 1.92 2.64 -3.38
C GLY A 184 1.05 2.66 -4.63
N ALA A 185 -0.16 3.21 -4.54
CA ALA A 185 -1.07 3.35 -5.66
C ALA A 185 -1.94 4.59 -5.49
N TRP A 186 -2.43 5.14 -6.59
CA TRP A 186 -3.43 6.20 -6.58
C TRP A 186 -4.67 5.80 -7.37
N ASP A 187 -5.83 6.27 -6.91
CA ASP A 187 -7.12 6.10 -7.57
C ASP A 187 -7.77 7.48 -7.74
N PRO A 188 -7.69 8.08 -8.95
CA PRO A 188 -8.27 9.39 -9.22
C PRO A 188 -9.80 9.41 -9.09
N ASN A 189 -10.49 8.29 -9.33
CA ASN A 189 -11.96 8.25 -9.23
C ASN A 189 -12.41 8.35 -7.76
N ARG A 190 -11.58 7.88 -6.83
CA ARG A 190 -11.82 7.98 -5.38
C ARG A 190 -11.10 9.17 -4.72
N CYS A 191 -10.27 9.91 -5.46
CA CYS A 191 -9.38 10.94 -4.92
C CYS A 191 -8.49 10.40 -3.76
N VAL A 192 -7.88 9.23 -3.94
CA VAL A 192 -7.04 8.61 -2.90
C VAL A 192 -5.65 8.30 -3.45
N ILE A 193 -4.62 8.59 -2.67
CA ILE A 193 -3.28 8.01 -2.83
C ILE A 193 -2.99 7.18 -1.58
N THR A 194 -2.78 5.87 -1.75
CA THR A 194 -2.39 4.99 -0.65
C THR A 194 -0.91 4.66 -0.76
N ILE A 195 -0.15 4.99 0.29
CA ILE A 195 1.27 4.73 0.43
C ILE A 195 1.48 3.52 1.34
N VAL A 196 2.26 2.55 0.88
CA VAL A 196 2.54 1.31 1.62
C VAL A 196 4.02 1.12 1.93
N HIS A 197 4.90 1.86 1.28
CA HIS A 197 6.33 1.86 1.55
C HIS A 197 6.93 3.26 1.37
N ALA A 198 7.90 3.60 2.22
CA ALA A 198 8.73 4.79 2.11
C ALA A 198 10.19 4.34 2.09
N SER A 199 10.96 4.78 1.09
CA SER A 199 12.38 4.43 0.99
C SER A 199 13.22 5.21 2.00
N SER A 200 14.37 4.66 2.36
CA SER A 200 15.46 5.41 2.98
C SER A 200 16.08 6.40 1.98
N LEU A 201 17.02 7.21 2.46
CA LEU A 201 17.79 8.15 1.65
C LEU A 201 18.48 7.42 0.47
N PRO A 202 18.16 7.77 -0.80
CA PRO A 202 18.77 7.15 -1.96
C PRO A 202 20.28 7.44 -2.06
N PRO A 203 21.09 6.53 -2.63
CA PRO A 203 22.49 6.83 -2.95
C PRO A 203 22.62 8.04 -3.87
N GLY A 204 23.66 8.85 -3.67
CA GLY A 204 23.88 10.08 -4.44
C GLY A 204 23.10 11.30 -3.92
N SER A 205 22.26 11.12 -2.89
CA SER A 205 21.60 12.25 -2.22
C SER A 205 22.59 13.12 -1.45
N ALA A 206 22.30 14.40 -1.34
CA ALA A 206 23.03 15.34 -0.49
C ALA A 206 22.07 15.90 0.58
N ALA A 207 22.42 15.75 1.86
CA ALA A 207 21.58 16.15 2.97
C ALA A 207 22.37 16.98 3.99
N THR A 208 21.76 18.08 4.45
CA THR A 208 22.25 18.94 5.54
C THR A 208 21.08 19.31 6.46
N GLU A 209 21.32 20.05 7.53
CA GLU A 209 20.26 20.51 8.46
C GLU A 209 19.19 21.40 7.82
N THR A 210 19.42 21.92 6.61
CA THR A 210 18.52 22.89 5.97
C THR A 210 18.33 22.65 4.47
N ARG A 211 18.85 21.54 3.93
CA ARG A 211 18.77 21.22 2.50
C ARG A 211 18.89 19.72 2.27
N LEU A 212 17.92 19.20 1.52
CA LEU A 212 17.93 17.87 0.95
C LEU A 212 17.89 17.93 -0.58
N GLU A 213 18.74 17.13 -1.21
CA GLU A 213 18.67 16.77 -2.62
C GLU A 213 18.65 15.26 -2.73
N LEU A 214 17.56 14.72 -3.27
CA LEU A 214 17.41 13.27 -3.45
C LEU A 214 18.19 12.81 -4.68
N GLY A 215 18.94 11.72 -4.52
CA GLY A 215 19.40 10.89 -5.64
C GLY A 215 18.23 10.15 -6.30
N GLU A 216 18.48 9.47 -7.41
CA GLU A 216 17.42 8.87 -8.24
C GLU A 216 16.56 7.81 -7.51
N ALA A 217 15.27 7.78 -7.83
CA ALA A 217 14.34 6.75 -7.38
C ALA A 217 14.75 5.36 -7.86
N GLY A 218 14.51 4.34 -7.03
CA GLY A 218 15.00 2.98 -7.29
C GLY A 218 16.49 2.78 -6.97
N GLY A 219 17.13 3.78 -6.38
CA GLY A 219 18.54 3.76 -5.99
C GLY A 219 18.86 2.82 -4.83
N THR A 220 17.91 2.54 -3.93
CA THR A 220 18.12 1.64 -2.79
C THR A 220 17.84 0.17 -3.14
N LEU A 221 18.45 -0.74 -2.38
CA LEU A 221 18.16 -2.19 -2.50
C LEU A 221 16.70 -2.50 -2.18
N THR A 222 16.11 -1.79 -1.22
CA THR A 222 14.73 -1.99 -0.80
C THR A 222 13.75 -1.60 -1.89
N GLU A 223 13.93 -0.44 -2.54
CA GLU A 223 13.10 -0.01 -3.67
C GLU A 223 13.16 -1.01 -4.84
N ARG A 224 14.37 -1.48 -5.19
CA ARG A 224 14.54 -2.48 -6.25
C ARG A 224 13.87 -3.81 -5.90
N ARG A 225 14.01 -4.27 -4.66
CA ARG A 225 13.36 -5.52 -4.21
C ARG A 225 11.85 -5.38 -4.20
N LEU A 226 11.32 -4.26 -3.71
CA LEU A 226 9.89 -3.95 -3.72
C LEU A 226 9.38 -3.98 -5.15
N THR A 227 9.85 -3.08 -6.01
CA THR A 227 9.39 -2.93 -7.39
C THR A 227 9.47 -4.23 -8.19
N ARG A 228 10.56 -5.00 -8.00
CA ARG A 228 10.74 -6.29 -8.68
C ARG A 228 9.74 -7.35 -8.22
N LEU A 229 9.50 -7.45 -6.91
CA LEU A 229 8.68 -8.53 -6.32
C LEU A 229 7.20 -8.18 -6.29
N THR A 230 6.83 -6.90 -6.36
CA THR A 230 5.44 -6.44 -6.53
C THR A 230 4.98 -6.49 -7.99
N ARG A 231 5.90 -6.73 -8.94
CA ARG A 231 5.59 -6.91 -10.36
C ARG A 231 4.76 -5.74 -10.92
N GLY A 232 5.21 -4.51 -10.65
CA GLY A 232 4.56 -3.29 -11.14
C GLY A 232 3.24 -2.92 -10.44
N ARG A 233 2.85 -3.63 -9.37
CA ARG A 233 1.62 -3.33 -8.61
C ARG A 233 1.81 -2.29 -7.49
N THR A 234 3.02 -1.74 -7.38
CA THR A 234 3.33 -0.59 -6.52
C THR A 234 4.05 0.43 -7.37
N TYR A 235 3.54 1.64 -7.40
CA TYR A 235 4.01 2.75 -8.20
C TYR A 235 4.77 3.75 -7.33
N LEU A 236 5.70 4.47 -7.96
CA LEU A 236 6.28 5.67 -7.35
C LEU A 236 5.18 6.74 -7.29
N CYS A 237 4.79 7.14 -6.08
CA CYS A 237 3.68 8.07 -5.85
C CYS A 237 4.14 9.48 -5.48
N GLY A 238 5.42 9.67 -5.15
CA GLY A 238 5.95 10.98 -4.76
C GLY A 238 7.20 10.88 -3.90
N THR A 239 7.52 11.96 -3.21
CA THR A 239 8.66 12.08 -2.30
C THR A 239 8.22 12.31 -0.87
N TRP A 240 9.12 12.01 0.06
CA TRP A 240 9.01 12.48 1.42
C TRP A 240 10.35 13.04 1.89
N HIS A 241 10.30 13.96 2.84
CA HIS A 241 11.48 14.42 3.55
C HIS A 241 11.16 14.87 4.96
N SER A 242 12.18 14.94 5.80
CA SER A 242 12.06 15.38 7.18
C SER A 242 12.54 16.80 7.37
N HIS A 243 11.86 17.57 8.19
CA HIS A 243 12.43 18.76 8.81
C HIS A 243 13.03 18.40 10.18
N PRO A 244 14.24 18.88 10.51
CA PRO A 244 14.85 18.64 11.82
C PRO A 244 14.15 19.40 12.94
N ASP A 245 13.47 20.50 12.60
CA ASP A 245 12.71 21.32 13.54
C ASP A 245 11.34 20.68 13.88
N GLY A 246 10.46 21.50 14.48
CA GLY A 246 9.15 21.07 14.95
C GLY A 246 8.00 21.22 13.94
N SER A 247 8.23 21.76 12.73
CA SER A 247 7.14 22.05 11.77
C SER A 247 7.33 21.32 10.44
N ALA A 248 6.25 20.69 9.96
CA ALA A 248 6.22 20.10 8.63
C ALA A 248 5.71 21.08 7.57
N ASP A 249 5.68 22.38 7.86
CA ASP A 249 5.27 23.41 6.90
C ASP A 249 6.23 23.48 5.70
N MET A 250 5.65 23.51 4.50
CA MET A 250 6.39 23.64 3.25
C MET A 250 7.16 24.96 3.18
N SER A 251 8.49 24.87 3.03
CA SER A 251 9.33 26.05 2.80
C SER A 251 9.20 26.56 1.35
N GLY A 252 9.69 27.78 1.11
CA GLY A 252 9.79 28.31 -0.26
C GLY A 252 10.73 27.52 -1.17
N ARG A 253 11.61 26.67 -0.62
CA ARG A 253 12.46 25.77 -1.41
C ARG A 253 11.71 24.50 -1.80
N ASP A 254 10.98 23.92 -0.84
CA ASP A 254 10.14 22.75 -1.06
C ASP A 254 9.06 23.04 -2.10
N TYR A 255 8.46 24.24 -2.04
CA TYR A 255 7.51 24.67 -3.06
C TYR A 255 8.12 24.69 -4.47
N ARG A 256 9.35 25.20 -4.63
CA ARG A 256 10.03 25.21 -5.95
C ARG A 256 10.32 23.79 -6.43
N ALA A 257 10.82 22.91 -5.56
CA ALA A 257 11.08 21.52 -5.89
C ALA A 257 9.78 20.79 -6.29
N MET A 258 8.69 21.02 -5.56
CA MET A 258 7.38 20.48 -5.88
C MET A 258 6.88 20.95 -7.27
N MET A 259 7.12 22.21 -7.64
CA MET A 259 6.72 22.73 -8.95
C MET A 259 7.55 22.17 -10.09
N GLU A 260 8.86 21.99 -9.89
CA GLU A 260 9.73 21.31 -10.86
C GLU A 260 9.32 19.84 -11.04
N HIS A 261 8.99 19.13 -9.95
CA HIS A 261 8.46 17.77 -10.05
C HIS A 261 7.12 17.73 -10.79
N ALA A 262 6.22 18.69 -10.53
CA ALA A 262 4.94 18.79 -11.22
C ALA A 262 5.07 19.02 -12.72
N GLU A 263 6.05 19.81 -13.17
CA GLU A 263 6.33 19.98 -14.60
C GLU A 263 6.81 18.69 -15.27
N ASN A 264 7.56 17.86 -14.54
CA ASN A 264 8.03 16.55 -15.03
C ASN A 264 6.94 15.47 -14.99
N ASP A 265 6.02 15.53 -14.02
CA ASP A 265 4.94 14.56 -13.84
C ASP A 265 3.74 14.82 -14.78
N ALA A 266 3.51 16.08 -15.18
CA ALA A 266 2.37 16.50 -15.98
C ALA A 266 2.22 15.76 -17.34
N PRO A 267 3.29 15.52 -18.13
CA PRO A 267 3.18 14.78 -19.39
C PRO A 267 2.66 13.35 -19.24
N GLU A 268 2.82 12.75 -18.07
CA GLU A 268 2.36 11.39 -17.76
C GLU A 268 1.07 11.36 -16.94
N LEU A 269 0.43 12.52 -16.73
CA LEU A 269 -0.78 12.68 -15.92
C LEU A 269 -0.64 12.10 -14.51
N ARG A 270 0.57 12.21 -13.94
CA ARG A 270 0.85 11.73 -12.58
C ARG A 270 0.62 12.84 -11.56
N PRO A 271 0.00 12.54 -10.41
CA PRO A 271 -0.04 13.49 -9.30
C PRO A 271 1.35 13.62 -8.67
N THR A 272 1.75 14.86 -8.35
CA THR A 272 2.97 15.14 -7.59
C THR A 272 2.63 15.25 -6.11
N LEU A 273 3.03 14.24 -5.34
CA LEU A 273 2.90 14.20 -3.88
C LEU A 273 4.24 14.49 -3.22
N MET A 274 4.22 15.37 -2.21
CA MET A 274 5.32 15.61 -1.29
C MET A 274 4.81 15.49 0.14
N VAL A 275 5.43 14.62 0.94
CA VAL A 275 5.13 14.47 2.37
C VAL A 275 6.27 15.01 3.20
N ILE A 276 5.99 15.97 4.07
CA ILE A 276 6.98 16.57 4.97
C ILE A 276 6.70 16.05 6.39
N VAL A 277 7.76 15.65 7.10
CA VAL A 277 7.65 15.12 8.46
C VAL A 277 8.58 15.85 9.42
N ALA A 278 8.01 16.36 10.50
CA ALA A 278 8.74 16.92 11.64
C ALA A 278 8.53 16.03 12.88
N ASP A 279 8.84 16.53 14.08
CA ASP A 279 8.77 15.73 15.32
C ASP A 279 7.37 15.15 15.57
N GLN A 280 6.36 16.02 15.68
CA GLN A 280 4.97 15.64 15.95
C GLN A 280 4.00 16.14 14.86
N ASP A 281 4.55 16.52 13.70
CA ASP A 281 3.79 17.06 12.58
C ASP A 281 4.12 16.30 11.30
N ILE A 282 3.10 16.06 10.48
CA ILE A 282 3.20 15.42 9.18
C ILE A 282 2.20 16.06 8.24
N GLN A 283 2.70 16.64 7.16
CA GLN A 283 1.89 17.31 6.16
C GLN A 283 2.08 16.67 4.79
N ALA A 284 1.00 16.64 4.01
CA ALA A 284 1.03 16.23 2.63
C ALA A 284 0.67 17.40 1.72
N HIS A 285 1.44 17.59 0.67
CA HIS A 285 1.19 18.57 -0.39
C HIS A 285 0.98 17.81 -1.70
N LEU A 286 -0.10 18.16 -2.40
CA LEU A 286 -0.50 17.46 -3.62
C LEU A 286 -0.72 18.46 -4.74
N ARG A 287 -0.10 18.21 -5.89
CA ARG A 287 -0.39 18.90 -7.14
C ARG A 287 -0.92 17.87 -8.14
N LEU A 288 -2.11 18.13 -8.66
CA LEU A 288 -2.71 17.33 -9.72
C LEU A 288 -2.20 17.85 -11.08
N PRO A 289 -2.08 16.96 -12.09
CA PRO A 289 -1.68 17.33 -13.45
C PRO A 289 -2.66 18.31 -14.12
#